data_AF-A0A8K0GB92-F1
#
_entry.id   AF-A0A8K0GB92-F1
#
_cell.length_a   1.000
_cell.length_b   1.000
_cell.length_c   1.000
_cell.angle_alpha   90.00
_cell.angle_beta   90.00
_cell.angle_gamma   90.00
#
_symmetry.space_group_name_H-M   'P 1'
#
loop_
_entity.id
_entity.type
_entity.pdbx_description
1 polymer ?
#
loop_
_entity_poly.entity_id
_entity_poly.type
_entity_poly.pdbx_seq_one_letter_code
_entity_poly.pdbx_strand_id
1 'polypeptide(L)'
;MCCPTEDNCIFSESLAEVKLQAIVDITIKRLCVVQEQVVKNTVNEGNVILKSLTVIFKWGADGSGEQSRYKQISNEFRFEEANGTVTIIWSH
;
A
#
# COMPACT_ATOMS: atom_id res chain seq x y z
N MET A 1 -10.37 5.60 9.19
CA MET A 1 -9.66 4.31 9.30
C MET A 1 -8.56 4.28 8.26
N CYS A 2 -7.32 4.03 8.67
CA CYS A 2 -6.13 4.06 7.80
C CYS A 2 -5.59 2.66 7.46
N CYS A 3 -6.14 1.63 8.10
CA CYS A 3 -5.65 0.26 8.00
C CYS A 3 -6.62 -0.59 7.17
N PRO A 4 -6.11 -1.53 6.35
CA PRO A 4 -6.90 -2.61 5.77
C PRO A 4 -7.59 -3.44 6.86
N THR A 5 -8.70 -4.07 6.52
CA THR A 5 -9.34 -5.07 7.40
C THR A 5 -8.45 -6.31 7.53
N GLU A 6 -8.56 -7.02 8.65
CA GLU A 6 -7.73 -8.20 8.94
C GLU A 6 -7.87 -9.29 7.87
N ASP A 7 -9.05 -9.46 7.27
CA ASP A 7 -9.30 -10.41 6.16
C ASP A 7 -8.50 -10.12 4.88
N ASN A 8 -7.89 -8.94 4.80
CA ASN A 8 -7.04 -8.52 3.69
C ASN A 8 -5.56 -8.63 4.01
N CYS A 9 -5.19 -9.06 5.21
CA CYS A 9 -3.82 -9.16 5.68
C CYS A 9 -3.45 -10.62 5.99
N ILE A 10 -2.22 -11.01 5.68
CA ILE A 10 -1.65 -12.30 6.03
C ILE A 10 -0.34 -12.02 6.77
N PHE A 11 -0.21 -12.58 7.96
CA PHE A 11 0.99 -12.43 8.79
C PHE A 11 1.57 -13.80 9.11
N SER A 12 2.89 -13.93 9.01
CA SER A 12 3.66 -15.03 9.57
C SER A 12 4.90 -14.49 10.28
N GLU A 13 5.72 -15.37 10.84
CA GLU A 13 6.94 -14.98 11.54
C GLU A 13 7.95 -14.24 10.63
N SER A 14 7.90 -14.48 9.31
CA SER A 14 8.88 -13.96 8.36
C SER A 14 8.30 -13.07 7.26
N LEU A 15 6.96 -12.95 7.17
CA LEU A 15 6.30 -12.15 6.12
C LEU A 15 5.04 -11.47 6.63
N ALA A 16 4.76 -10.30 6.06
CA ALA A 16 3.50 -9.60 6.20
C ALA A 16 3.03 -9.18 4.81
N GLU A 17 1.89 -9.70 4.38
CA GLU A 17 1.29 -9.42 3.07
C GLU A 17 -0.08 -8.78 3.25
N VAL A 18 -0.45 -7.95 2.30
CA VAL A 18 -1.78 -7.31 2.25
C VAL A 18 -2.27 -7.32 0.82
N LYS A 19 -3.55 -7.60 0.63
CA LYS A 19 -4.17 -7.58 -0.70
C LYS A 19 -4.04 -6.20 -1.32
N LEU A 20 -3.48 -6.15 -2.53
CA LEU A 20 -3.28 -4.92 -3.31
C LEU A 20 -4.58 -4.10 -3.41
N GLN A 21 -5.71 -4.75 -3.67
CA GLN A 21 -7.00 -4.08 -3.79
C GLN A 21 -7.38 -3.30 -2.52
N ALA A 22 -7.11 -3.88 -1.34
CA ALA A 22 -7.42 -3.24 -0.07
C ALA A 22 -6.58 -1.96 0.13
N ILE A 23 -5.31 -1.96 -0.29
CA ILE A 23 -4.49 -0.74 -0.28
C ILE A 23 -5.04 0.28 -1.27
N VAL A 24 -5.35 -0.14 -2.50
CA VAL A 24 -5.85 0.75 -3.55
C VAL A 24 -7.16 1.42 -3.12
N ASP A 25 -8.11 0.67 -2.58
CA ASP A 25 -9.40 1.20 -2.14
C ASP A 25 -9.25 2.23 -1.02
N ILE A 26 -8.41 1.95 -0.02
CA ILE A 26 -8.13 2.89 1.07
C ILE A 26 -7.42 4.14 0.54
N THR A 27 -6.47 3.97 -0.38
CA THR A 27 -5.71 5.06 -0.98
C THR A 27 -6.61 5.97 -1.80
N ILE A 28 -7.45 5.41 -2.69
CA ILE A 28 -8.42 6.16 -3.49
C ILE A 28 -9.42 6.87 -2.59
N LYS A 29 -9.97 6.18 -1.58
CA LYS A 29 -10.92 6.80 -0.64
C LYS A 29 -10.33 8.03 0.04
N ARG A 30 -9.05 7.95 0.45
CA ARG A 30 -8.33 9.09 1.04
C ARG A 30 -8.03 10.18 0.02
N LEU A 31 -7.62 9.79 -1.19
CA LEU A 31 -7.35 10.72 -2.28
C LEU A 31 -8.59 11.54 -2.63
N CYS A 32 -9.76 10.91 -2.72
CA CYS A 32 -11.03 11.59 -2.99
C CYS A 32 -11.38 12.63 -1.92
N VAL A 33 -11.05 12.38 -0.65
CA VAL A 33 -11.26 13.35 0.43
C VAL A 33 -10.29 14.52 0.30
N VAL A 34 -9.01 14.26 0.04
CA VAL A 34 -7.99 15.31 -0.08
C VAL A 34 -8.21 16.17 -1.34
N GLN A 35 -8.61 15.55 -2.44
CA GLN A 35 -8.76 16.19 -3.74
C GLN A 35 -10.21 16.62 -4.03
N GLU A 36 -11.10 16.59 -3.04
CA GLU A 36 -12.53 16.85 -3.23
C GLU A 36 -12.78 18.20 -3.93
N GLN A 37 -12.07 19.25 -3.52
CA GLN A 37 -12.22 20.58 -4.11
C GLN A 37 -11.71 20.65 -5.55
N VAL A 38 -10.61 19.95 -5.86
CA VAL A 38 -10.06 19.90 -7.22
C VAL A 38 -11.05 19.21 -8.16
N VAL A 39 -11.64 18.11 -7.71
CA VAL A 39 -12.67 17.39 -8.47
C VAL A 39 -13.91 18.26 -8.67
N LYS A 40 -14.40 18.93 -7.61
CA LYS A 40 -15.55 19.83 -7.70
C LYS A 40 -15.31 21.00 -8.65
N ASN A 41 -14.16 21.66 -8.56
CA ASN A 41 -13.82 22.78 -9.44
C ASN A 41 -13.73 22.32 -10.90
N THR A 42 -13.06 21.19 -11.16
CA THR A 42 -12.93 20.64 -12.52
C THR A 42 -14.29 20.30 -13.14
N VAL A 43 -15.21 19.72 -12.36
CA VAL A 43 -16.57 19.37 -12.80
C VAL A 43 -17.41 20.61 -13.05
N ASN A 44 -17.40 21.57 -12.10
CA ASN A 44 -18.24 22.75 -12.13
C ASN A 44 -17.78 23.76 -13.20
N GLU A 45 -16.47 24.00 -13.32
CA GLU A 45 -15.91 24.92 -14.32
C GLU A 45 -16.02 24.36 -15.74
N GLY A 46 -15.91 23.03 -15.88
CA GLY A 46 -15.97 22.37 -17.18
C GLY A 46 -17.38 22.09 -17.71
N ASN A 47 -18.45 22.23 -16.90
CA ASN A 47 -19.79 21.70 -17.20
C ASN A 47 -19.74 20.20 -17.63
N VAL A 48 -18.81 19.43 -17.05
CA VAL A 48 -18.59 18.02 -17.42
C VAL A 48 -19.20 17.10 -16.37
N ILE A 49 -20.00 16.14 -16.81
CA ILE A 49 -20.47 15.05 -15.93
C ILE A 49 -19.34 14.02 -15.77
N LEU A 50 -18.77 13.93 -14.57
CA LEU A 50 -17.73 12.94 -14.25
C LEU A 50 -18.35 11.53 -14.13
N LYS A 51 -18.24 10.72 -15.20
CA LYS A 51 -18.75 9.34 -15.22
C LYS A 51 -17.78 8.31 -14.65
N SER A 52 -16.48 8.57 -14.79
CA SER A 52 -15.40 7.67 -14.35
C SER A 52 -14.13 8.46 -14.13
N LEU A 53 -13.30 8.01 -13.18
CA LEU A 53 -11.98 8.53 -12.91
C LEU A 53 -10.96 7.41 -13.07
N THR A 54 -9.91 7.66 -13.85
CA THR A 54 -8.81 6.71 -14.02
C THR A 54 -7.66 7.15 -13.12
N VAL A 55 -7.21 6.26 -12.24
CA VAL A 55 -6.06 6.49 -11.37
C VAL A 55 -4.91 5.61 -11.85
N ILE A 56 -3.74 6.22 -12.05
CA ILE A 56 -2.54 5.54 -12.53
C ILE A 56 -1.56 5.42 -11.36
N PHE A 57 -1.21 4.18 -11.01
CA PHE A 57 -0.29 3.88 -9.92
C PHE A 57 1.07 3.41 -10.45
N LYS A 58 2.13 3.72 -9.70
CA LYS A 58 3.46 3.12 -9.88
C LYS A 58 3.77 2.23 -8.68
N TRP A 59 4.33 1.05 -8.92
CA TRP A 59 4.72 0.14 -7.86
C TRP A 59 6.09 -0.47 -8.14
N GLY A 60 6.75 -0.96 -7.09
CA GLY A 60 8.04 -1.62 -7.18
C GLY A 60 8.42 -2.27 -5.85
N ALA A 61 9.47 -3.09 -5.89
CA ALA A 61 10.04 -3.73 -4.71
C ALA A 61 11.54 -3.49 -4.67
N ASP A 62 12.07 -3.26 -3.47
CA ASP A 62 13.51 -3.10 -3.25
C ASP A 62 13.96 -3.96 -2.06
N GLY A 63 15.19 -4.46 -2.13
CA GLY A 63 15.83 -5.30 -1.12
C GLY A 63 16.86 -4.50 -0.33
N SER A 64 16.83 -4.60 1.00
CA SER A 64 17.85 -3.98 1.86
C SER A 64 18.71 -5.05 2.54
N GLY A 65 20.03 -4.95 2.40
CA GLY A 65 21.00 -5.89 2.98
C GLY A 65 21.46 -5.58 4.41
N GLU A 66 21.12 -4.41 4.97
CA GLU A 66 21.58 -3.96 6.29
C GLU A 66 20.45 -3.98 7.34
N GLN A 67 19.83 -5.13 7.54
CA GLN A 67 18.84 -5.32 8.61
C GLN A 67 19.49 -5.88 9.89
N SER A 68 19.20 -5.25 11.03
CA SER A 68 19.67 -5.72 12.34
C SER A 68 19.06 -7.08 12.66
N ARG A 69 19.90 -8.06 13.02
CA ARG A 69 19.43 -9.41 13.38
C ARG A 69 18.74 -9.38 14.74
N TYR A 70 17.46 -9.73 14.76
CA TYR A 70 16.72 -9.97 15.99
C TYR A 70 17.07 -11.36 16.54
N LYS A 71 17.35 -11.47 17.84
CA LYS A 71 17.58 -12.78 18.50
C LYS A 71 16.24 -13.44 18.80
N GLN A 72 15.64 -14.07 17.79
CA GLN A 72 14.43 -14.87 17.97
C GLN A 72 14.81 -16.30 18.39
N ILE A 73 14.17 -16.85 19.42
CA ILE A 73 14.29 -18.26 19.79
C ILE A 73 13.19 -19.00 19.03
N SER A 74 13.43 -19.35 17.76
CA SER A 74 12.57 -20.29 17.04
C SER A 74 13.28 -21.63 16.95
N ASN A 75 12.63 -22.68 17.50
CA ASN A 75 13.01 -24.06 17.22
C ASN A 75 12.56 -24.35 15.77
N GLU A 76 13.40 -24.06 14.77
CA GLU A 76 13.76 -24.99 13.67
C GLU A 76 14.50 -24.35 12.48
N PHE A 77 14.66 -23.02 12.36
CA PHE A 77 15.35 -22.46 11.20
C PHE A 77 16.35 -21.34 11.55
N ARG A 78 17.63 -21.60 11.26
CA ARG A 78 18.70 -20.60 11.26
C ARG A 78 18.58 -19.75 9.99
N PHE A 79 18.10 -18.51 10.12
CA PHE A 79 18.20 -17.52 9.06
C PHE A 79 19.58 -16.86 9.13
N GLU A 80 20.51 -17.27 8.25
CA GLU A 80 21.87 -16.69 8.18
C GLU A 80 21.96 -15.42 7.33
N GLU A 81 20.89 -15.01 6.64
CA GLU A 81 20.84 -13.76 5.85
C GLU A 81 19.55 -12.99 6.15
N ALA A 82 19.68 -11.75 6.64
CA ALA A 82 18.56 -10.85 6.94
C ALA A 82 18.36 -9.89 5.75
N ASN A 83 17.91 -10.43 4.62
CA ASN A 83 17.56 -9.63 3.45
C ASN A 83 16.04 -9.40 3.45
N GLY A 84 15.63 -8.16 3.73
CA GLY A 84 14.21 -7.77 3.74
C GLY A 84 13.81 -7.18 2.39
N THR A 85 12.71 -7.64 1.80
CA THR A 85 12.12 -7.04 0.60
C THR A 85 10.84 -6.32 0.96
N VAL A 86 10.70 -5.06 0.55
CA VAL A 86 9.49 -4.26 0.76
C VAL A 86 8.90 -3.86 -0.59
N THR A 87 7.60 -4.08 -0.78
CA THR A 87 6.86 -3.59 -1.96
C THR A 87 6.12 -2.31 -1.60
N ILE A 88 6.37 -1.22 -2.34
CA ILE A 88 5.76 0.10 -2.11
C ILE A 88 4.90 0.48 -3.32
N ILE A 89 3.68 0.94 -3.06
CA ILE A 89 2.79 1.51 -4.07
C ILE A 89 2.82 3.04 -3.90
N TRP A 90 3.21 3.74 -4.95
CA TRP A 90 3.17 5.20 -5.04
C TRP A 90 2.04 5.65 -5.98
N SER A 91 1.24 6.62 -5.52
CA SER A 91 0.35 7.42 -6.37
C SER A 91 1.01 8.78 -6.55
N HIS A 92 1.14 9.25 -7.79
CA HIS A 92 1.64 10.60 -8.08
C HIS A 92 0.53 11.65 -7.86
#